data_AF-A0A5B8GB37-F1
#
_entry.id   AF-A0A5B8GB37-F1
#
_cell.length_a   1.000
_cell.length_b   1.000
_cell.length_c   1.000
_cell.angle_alpha   90.00
_cell.angle_beta   90.00
_cell.angle_gamma   90.00
#
_symmetry.space_group_name_H-M   'P 1'
#
loop_
_entity.id
_entity.type
_entity.pdbx_description
1 polymer ?
#
loop_
_entity_poly.entity_id
_entity_poly.type
_entity_poly.pdbx_seq_one_letter_code
_entity_poly.pdbx_strand_id
1 'polypeptide(L)'
;MQAAHIFVLCALVATCIAETQRPPVSDTALDDALNDKRFIQRQLKCALGEAPCDPIGKRLKTLAPLVLRGACPQCSPQETKQIQRTLSYVQRNFPQQWAKIVRQYSG
;
A
#
# COMPACT_ATOMS: atom_id res chain seq x y z
N MET A 1 25.31 -28.89 -44.93
CA MET A 1 24.63 -27.78 -45.63
C MET A 1 23.30 -27.58 -44.92
N GLN A 2 23.31 -26.70 -43.91
CA GLN A 2 22.48 -25.47 -43.82
C GLN A 2 21.00 -25.80 -43.52
N ALA A 3 20.63 -25.82 -42.23
CA ALA A 3 20.12 -24.66 -41.50
C ALA A 3 18.64 -24.40 -41.79
N ALA A 4 17.78 -24.94 -40.94
CA ALA A 4 16.44 -24.41 -40.69
C ALA A 4 16.14 -24.59 -39.20
N HIS A 5 16.79 -23.74 -38.41
CA HIS A 5 16.14 -23.21 -37.20
C HIS A 5 14.73 -22.72 -37.56
N ILE A 6 13.90 -22.56 -36.53
CA ILE A 6 12.52 -22.03 -36.57
C ILE A 6 11.46 -23.13 -36.59
N PHE A 7 11.37 -23.90 -35.51
CA PHE A 7 10.09 -24.08 -34.82
C PHE A 7 10.30 -24.14 -33.29
N VAL A 8 11.24 -23.31 -32.81
CA VAL A 8 11.16 -22.74 -31.46
C VAL A 8 10.15 -21.59 -31.58
N LEU A 9 8.86 -21.91 -31.71
CA LEU A 9 7.81 -20.91 -31.85
C LEU A 9 7.02 -20.83 -30.55
N CYS A 10 7.41 -19.83 -29.77
CA CYS A 10 6.59 -19.10 -28.81
C CYS A 10 5.91 -19.93 -27.72
N ALA A 11 6.71 -20.23 -26.69
CA ALA A 11 6.29 -20.01 -25.31
C ALA A 11 5.88 -18.53 -25.12
N LEU A 12 4.70 -18.16 -25.60
CA LEU A 12 4.00 -16.95 -25.15
C LEU A 12 3.25 -17.33 -23.88
N VAL A 13 4.02 -17.56 -22.82
CA VAL A 13 3.52 -17.31 -21.47
C VAL A 13 3.26 -15.81 -21.45
N ALA A 14 2.04 -15.42 -21.79
CA ALA A 14 1.53 -14.11 -21.54
C ALA A 14 1.49 -13.97 -20.01
N THR A 15 2.63 -13.62 -19.41
CA THR A 15 2.66 -13.01 -18.09
C THR A 15 1.91 -11.70 -18.25
N CYS A 16 0.60 -11.74 -18.05
CA CYS A 16 -0.20 -10.56 -17.81
C CYS A 16 0.35 -9.93 -16.52
N ILE A 17 1.33 -9.05 -16.67
CA ILE A 17 1.66 -8.07 -15.65
C ILE A 17 0.41 -7.21 -15.56
N ALA A 18 -0.48 -7.58 -14.64
CA ALA A 18 -1.61 -6.76 -14.28
C ALA A 18 -1.04 -5.54 -13.54
N GLU A 19 -0.51 -4.57 -14.29
CA GLU A 19 -0.35 -3.21 -13.79
C GLU A 19 -1.74 -2.76 -13.38
N THR A 20 -2.01 -2.84 -12.08
CA THR A 20 -3.26 -2.36 -11.51
C THR A 20 -3.22 -0.84 -11.63
N GLN A 21 -3.63 -0.30 -12.79
CA GLN A 21 -3.85 1.13 -12.99
C GLN A 21 -4.95 1.54 -12.02
N ARG A 22 -4.54 1.95 -10.83
CA ARG A 22 -5.41 2.44 -9.79
C ARG A 22 -5.66 3.92 -10.07
N PRO A 23 -6.91 4.39 -9.98
CA PRO A 23 -7.17 5.81 -10.09
C PRO A 23 -6.37 6.54 -9.01
N PRO A 24 -5.70 7.65 -9.35
CA PRO A 24 -4.96 8.44 -8.38
C PRO A 24 -5.93 8.96 -7.31
N VAL A 25 -5.49 8.94 -6.05
CA VAL A 25 -6.25 9.52 -4.93
C VAL A 25 -5.97 11.02 -4.90
N SER A 26 -7.00 11.86 -4.97
CA SER A 26 -6.83 13.30 -4.81
C SER A 26 -6.47 13.67 -3.36
N ASP A 27 -5.85 14.83 -3.17
CA ASP A 27 -5.53 15.31 -1.82
C ASP A 27 -6.80 15.56 -1.00
N THR A 28 -7.89 16.02 -1.63
CA THR A 28 -9.20 16.20 -0.97
C THR A 28 -9.79 14.89 -0.49
N ALA A 29 -9.77 13.84 -1.32
CA ALA A 29 -10.27 12.52 -0.94
C ALA A 29 -9.44 11.91 0.20
N LEU A 30 -8.13 12.16 0.22
CA LEU A 30 -7.29 11.78 1.34
C LEU A 30 -7.71 12.51 2.63
N ASP A 31 -7.89 13.82 2.56
CA ASP A 31 -8.26 14.62 3.74
C ASP A 31 -9.64 14.23 4.29
N ASP A 32 -10.61 13.98 3.41
CA ASP A 32 -11.93 13.46 3.80
C ASP A 32 -11.82 12.10 4.52
N ALA A 33 -10.99 11.20 3.99
CA ALA A 33 -10.76 9.88 4.60
C ALA A 33 -10.04 9.98 5.95
N LEU A 34 -9.08 10.89 6.11
CA LEU A 34 -8.38 11.12 7.37
C LEU A 34 -9.31 11.75 8.43
N ASN A 35 -10.22 12.63 8.01
CA ASN A 35 -11.18 13.30 8.89
C ASN A 35 -12.37 12.41 9.27
N ASP A 36 -12.67 11.36 8.48
CA ASP A 36 -13.63 10.32 8.89
C ASP A 36 -13.03 9.43 9.99
N LYS A 37 -13.36 9.77 11.25
CA LYS A 37 -12.94 9.02 12.44
C LYS A 37 -13.32 7.54 12.36
N ARG A 38 -14.49 7.21 11.80
CA ARG A 38 -14.95 5.82 11.70
C ARG A 38 -14.10 5.07 10.68
N PHE A 39 -13.80 5.69 9.55
CA PHE A 39 -12.90 5.13 8.55
C PHE A 39 -11.51 4.89 9.13
N ILE A 40 -10.88 5.90 9.71
CA ILE A 40 -9.50 5.77 10.18
C ILE A 40 -9.38 4.74 11.31
N GLN A 41 -10.36 4.67 12.22
CA GLN A 41 -10.36 3.66 13.28
C GLN A 41 -10.48 2.24 12.73
N ARG A 42 -11.29 2.02 11.69
CA ARG A 42 -11.35 0.71 11.02
C ARG A 42 -10.00 0.34 10.39
N GLN A 43 -9.34 1.30 9.73
CA GLN A 43 -8.02 1.05 9.12
C GLN A 43 -6.95 0.76 10.17
N LEU A 44 -6.94 1.49 11.30
CA LEU A 44 -6.02 1.23 12.41
C LEU A 44 -6.24 -0.16 13.03
N LYS A 45 -7.51 -0.55 13.27
CA LYS A 45 -7.83 -1.89 13.77
C LYS A 45 -7.40 -2.98 12.79
N CYS A 46 -7.61 -2.80 11.49
CA CYS A 46 -7.11 -3.71 10.46
C CYS A 46 -5.57 -3.84 10.50
N ALA A 47 -4.86 -2.70 10.60
CA ALA A 47 -3.40 -2.68 10.69
C ALA A 47 -2.90 -3.42 11.94
N LEU A 48 -3.63 -3.37 13.06
CA LEU A 48 -3.33 -4.10 14.28
C LEU A 48 -3.82 -5.55 14.29
N GLY A 49 -4.58 -5.98 13.28
CA GLY A 49 -5.22 -7.31 13.27
C GLY A 49 -6.40 -7.45 14.24
N GLU A 50 -6.93 -6.34 14.76
CA GLU A 50 -8.08 -6.29 15.67
C GLU A 50 -9.43 -6.31 14.91
N ALA A 51 -9.42 -6.15 13.58
CA ALA A 51 -10.60 -6.19 12.72
C ALA A 51 -10.25 -6.70 11.30
N PRO A 52 -11.23 -7.21 10.54
CA PRO A 52 -11.02 -7.55 9.14
C PRO A 52 -10.65 -6.32 8.31
N CYS A 53 -9.79 -6.53 7.32
CA CYS A 53 -9.32 -5.49 6.42
C CYS A 53 -10.18 -5.43 5.15
N ASP A 54 -10.56 -4.22 4.75
CA ASP A 54 -11.05 -3.94 3.40
C ASP A 54 -9.88 -3.91 2.38
N PRO A 55 -10.13 -3.77 1.07
CA PRO A 55 -9.05 -3.72 0.08
C PRO A 55 -8.00 -2.64 0.34
N ILE A 56 -8.40 -1.49 0.89
CA ILE A 56 -7.51 -0.36 1.22
C ILE A 56 -6.61 -0.76 2.39
N GLY A 57 -7.20 -1.24 3.48
CA GLY A 57 -6.50 -1.69 4.67
C GLY A 57 -5.52 -2.83 4.39
N LYS A 58 -5.89 -3.79 3.53
CA LYS A 58 -4.98 -4.86 3.08
C LYS A 58 -3.75 -4.30 2.37
N ARG A 59 -3.93 -3.31 1.50
CA ARG A 59 -2.83 -2.62 0.81
C ARG A 59 -1.94 -1.89 1.82
N LEU A 60 -2.52 -1.08 2.69
CA LEU A 60 -1.78 -0.32 3.70
C LEU A 60 -0.98 -1.25 4.60
N LYS A 61 -1.59 -2.36 5.05
CA LYS A 61 -0.94 -3.40 5.85
C LYS A 61 0.25 -4.05 5.14
N THR A 62 0.14 -4.29 3.83
CA THR A 62 1.24 -4.84 3.02
C THR A 62 2.40 -3.86 2.87
N LEU A 63 2.10 -2.56 2.73
CA LEU A 63 3.10 -1.51 2.56
C LEU A 63 3.72 -1.02 3.88
N ALA A 64 3.02 -1.19 5.00
CA ALA A 64 3.43 -0.71 6.33
C ALA A 64 4.90 -1.03 6.69
N PRO A 65 5.39 -2.29 6.59
CA PRO A 65 6.78 -2.59 6.98
C PRO A 65 7.81 -1.91 6.07
N LEU A 66 7.51 -1.72 4.78
CA LEU A 66 8.41 -1.02 3.87
C LEU A 66 8.45 0.47 4.20
N VAL A 67 7.27 1.08 4.31
CA VAL A 67 7.10 2.51 4.57
C VAL A 67 7.76 2.90 5.91
N LEU A 68 7.60 2.08 6.95
CA LEU A 68 8.21 2.32 8.27
C LEU A 68 9.74 2.21 8.25
N ARG A 69 10.32 1.46 7.31
CA ARG A 69 11.77 1.39 7.07
C ARG A 69 12.27 2.51 6.14
N GLY A 70 11.38 3.41 5.70
CA GLY A 70 11.71 4.54 4.83
C GLY A 70 11.71 4.21 3.34
N ALA A 71 11.15 3.07 2.92
CA ALA A 71 11.11 2.67 1.52
C ALA A 71 9.67 2.40 1.04
N CYS A 72 9.33 2.82 -0.18
CA CYS A 72 8.16 2.28 -0.88
C CYS A 72 8.45 2.17 -2.38
N PRO A 73 9.04 1.04 -2.85
CA PRO A 73 9.41 0.89 -4.25
C PRO A 73 8.20 0.84 -5.21
N GLN A 74 7.00 0.57 -4.67
CA GLN A 74 5.76 0.50 -5.44
C GLN A 74 4.90 1.77 -5.32
N CYS A 75 5.40 2.82 -4.68
CA CYS A 75 4.67 4.07 -4.52
C CYS A 75 5.14 5.11 -5.54
N SER A 76 4.18 5.80 -6.16
CA SER A 76 4.43 7.03 -6.90
C SER A 76 4.91 8.16 -5.95
N PRO A 77 5.49 9.25 -6.49
CA PRO A 77 5.86 10.42 -5.69
C PRO A 77 4.66 11.03 -4.93
N GLN A 78 3.48 11.06 -5.56
CA GLN A 78 2.25 11.53 -4.93
C GLN A 78 1.85 10.62 -3.76
N GLU A 79 1.84 9.30 -3.97
CA GLU A 79 1.50 8.34 -2.90
C GLU A 79 2.50 8.43 -1.74
N THR A 80 3.78 8.63 -2.01
CA THR A 80 4.80 8.83 -0.97
C THR A 80 4.47 10.05 -0.10
N LYS A 81 4.10 11.18 -0.70
CA LYS A 81 3.68 12.39 0.03
C LYS A 81 2.41 12.15 0.85
N GLN A 82 1.43 11.44 0.27
CA GLN A 82 0.17 11.11 0.94
C GLN A 82 0.37 10.15 2.12
N ILE A 83 1.27 9.19 1.98
CA ILE A 83 1.69 8.29 3.05
C ILE A 83 2.31 9.10 4.18
N GLN A 84 3.30 9.97 3.89
CA GLN A 84 3.92 10.81 4.91
C GLN A 84 2.90 11.69 5.67
N ARG A 85 1.93 12.28 4.95
CA ARG A 85 0.81 13.01 5.56
C ARG A 85 -0.03 12.12 6.48
N THR A 86 -0.38 10.91 6.00
CA THR A 86 -1.15 9.93 6.76
C THR A 86 -0.42 9.50 8.04
N LEU A 87 0.88 9.19 7.96
CA LEU A 87 1.70 8.84 9.13
C LEU A 87 1.74 9.99 10.13
N SER A 88 2.00 11.22 9.67
CA SER A 88 2.02 12.41 10.51
C SER A 88 0.65 12.67 11.18
N TYR A 89 -0.45 12.40 10.48
CA TYR A 89 -1.79 12.50 11.03
C TYR A 89 -2.04 11.44 12.13
N VAL A 90 -1.70 10.18 11.86
CA VAL A 90 -1.88 9.07 12.81
C VAL A 90 -1.01 9.27 14.06
N GLN A 91 0.24 9.70 13.89
CA GLN A 91 1.14 10.00 15.02
C GLN A 91 0.58 11.06 15.96
N ARG A 92 0.00 12.14 15.41
CA ARG A 92 -0.53 13.26 16.20
C ARG A 92 -1.88 12.95 16.84
N ASN A 93 -2.78 12.26 16.12
CA ASN A 93 -4.17 12.07 16.55
C ASN A 93 -4.42 10.71 17.23
N PHE A 94 -3.58 9.71 16.96
CA PHE A 94 -3.73 8.31 17.42
C PHE A 94 -2.40 7.73 17.93
N PRO A 95 -1.72 8.39 18.90
CA PRO A 95 -0.37 8.01 19.32
C PRO A 95 -0.28 6.60 19.92
N GLN A 96 -1.34 6.13 20.59
CA GLN A 96 -1.37 4.79 21.16
C GLN A 96 -1.42 3.71 20.08
N GLN A 97 -2.28 3.90 19.07
CA GLN A 97 -2.40 2.98 17.94
C GLN A 97 -1.13 3.03 17.10
N TRP A 98 -0.56 4.22 16.90
CA TRP A 98 0.74 4.39 16.23
C TRP A 98 1.83 3.55 16.89
N ALA A 99 2.00 3.65 18.21
CA ALA A 99 3.01 2.89 18.94
C ALA A 99 2.84 1.37 18.77
N LYS A 100 1.59 0.88 18.79
CA LYS A 100 1.29 -0.53 18.53
C LYS A 100 1.65 -0.94 17.10
N ILE A 101 1.31 -0.12 16.10
CA ILE A 101 1.62 -0.37 14.68
C ILE A 101 3.14 -0.44 14.49
N VAL A 102 3.89 0.55 14.99
CA VAL A 102 5.36 0.55 14.92
C VAL A 102 5.91 -0.74 15.52
N ARG A 103 5.48 -1.09 16.74
CA ARG A 103 5.91 -2.34 17.38
C ARG A 103 5.59 -3.59 16.55
N GLN A 104 4.46 -3.61 15.86
CA GLN A 104 4.03 -4.75 15.05
C GLN A 104 4.82 -4.92 13.74
N TYR A 105 5.31 -3.83 13.14
CA TYR A 105 5.94 -3.85 11.82
C TYR A 105 7.43 -3.48 11.79
N SER A 106 7.99 -3.00 12.91
CA SER A 106 9.43 -2.69 13.05
C SER A 106 10.30 -3.90 13.43
N GLY A 107 9.72 -5.11 13.47
CA GLY A 107 10.43 -6.37 13.62
C GLY A 107 11.15 -6.82 12.36
#